data_AF-A0A3G2R6T2-F1
#
_entry.id   AF-A0A3G2R6T2-F1
#
_cell.length_a   1.000
_cell.length_b   1.000
_cell.length_c   1.000
_cell.angle_alpha   90.00
_cell.angle_beta   90.00
_cell.angle_gamma   90.00
#
_symmetry.space_group_name_H-M   'P 1'
#
loop_
_entity.id
_entity.type
_entity.pdbx_description
1 polymer ?
#
loop_
_entity_poly.entity_id
_entity_poly.type
_entity_poly.pdbx_seq_one_letter_code
_entity_poly.pdbx_strand_id
1 'polypeptide(L)'
;MSHREKKIQERKTREAKIEEHTQKFFRDFQWAPECLQRHVGGETQTPQYYCYVLEAVLILDNTITLPVMSEFIENNENNKEESKQGCERKGFYRMAEKLKKIFRKTKLSIIADVLYACGPVITTCRKYG
;
A
#
# COMPACT_ATOMS: atom_id res chain seq x y z
N MET A 1 20.19 -29.46 17.85
CA MET A 1 19.05 -28.52 17.74
C MET A 1 17.83 -29.09 18.43
N SER A 2 17.34 -28.40 19.45
CA SER A 2 16.16 -28.74 20.23
C SER A 2 14.91 -28.76 19.36
N HIS A 3 13.94 -29.62 19.69
CA HIS A 3 12.60 -29.63 19.08
C HIS A 3 11.94 -28.23 19.09
N ARG A 4 12.32 -27.38 20.06
CA ARG A 4 11.85 -26.00 20.20
C ARG A 4 12.47 -25.06 19.15
N GLU A 5 13.74 -25.28 18.78
CA GLU A 5 14.45 -24.51 17.75
C GLU A 5 13.92 -24.88 16.36
N LYS A 6 13.61 -26.16 16.11
CA LYS A 6 12.93 -26.59 14.88
C LYS A 6 11.53 -25.99 14.73
N LYS A 7 10.74 -25.90 15.81
CA LYS A 7 9.42 -25.22 15.80
C LYS A 7 9.49 -23.71 15.57
N ILE A 8 10.59 -23.07 16.00
CA ILE A 8 10.84 -21.65 15.75
C ILE A 8 11.27 -21.44 14.30
N GLN A 9 12.12 -22.32 13.76
CA GLN A 9 12.51 -22.33 12.36
C GLN A 9 11.35 -22.69 11.41
N GLU A 10 10.40 -23.52 11.85
CA GLU A 10 9.21 -23.94 11.08
C GLU A 10 8.04 -22.96 11.13
N ARG A 11 8.15 -21.83 11.86
CA ARG A 11 7.30 -20.67 11.58
C ARG A 11 7.75 -20.07 10.25
N LYS A 12 7.40 -20.74 9.15
CA LYS A 12 7.55 -20.30 7.76
C LYS A 12 7.02 -18.88 7.66
N THR A 13 7.91 -17.89 7.60
CA THR A 13 7.52 -16.50 7.79
C THR A 13 7.12 -16.00 6.41
N ARG A 14 5.81 -15.81 6.23
CA ARG A 14 5.26 -15.19 5.02
C ARG A 14 5.24 -13.69 5.25
N GLU A 15 6.10 -12.98 4.55
CA GLU A 15 6.25 -11.53 4.66
C GLU A 15 5.57 -10.88 3.47
N ALA A 16 4.60 -10.00 3.72
CA ALA A 16 4.07 -9.13 2.69
C ALA A 16 4.88 -7.83 2.72
N LYS A 17 5.65 -7.60 1.68
CA LYS A 17 6.28 -6.31 1.45
C LYS A 17 5.31 -5.45 0.67
N ILE A 18 5.03 -4.27 1.21
CA ILE A 18 4.29 -3.22 0.52
C ILE A 18 5.36 -2.32 -0.08
N GLU A 19 5.47 -2.36 -1.40
CA GLU A 19 6.40 -1.50 -2.10
C GLU A 19 5.80 -0.12 -2.28
N GLU A 20 6.60 0.86 -1.91
CA GLU A 20 6.32 2.26 -2.08
C GLU A 20 6.27 2.58 -3.59
N HIS A 21 5.06 2.92 -4.00
CA HIS A 21 4.72 3.92 -4.99
C HIS A 21 5.51 4.00 -6.30
N THR A 22 4.83 3.68 -7.39
CA THR A 22 5.26 4.12 -8.72
C THR A 22 4.15 4.94 -9.35
N GLN A 23 4.43 6.22 -9.63
CA GLN A 23 3.61 6.99 -10.56
C GLN A 23 3.67 6.29 -11.91
N LYS A 24 2.56 5.71 -12.35
CA LYS A 24 2.55 4.90 -13.58
C LYS A 24 2.53 5.78 -14.83
N PHE A 25 1.72 6.84 -14.82
CA PHE A 25 1.67 7.83 -15.89
C PHE A 25 0.97 9.13 -15.44
N PHE A 26 1.13 10.19 -16.24
CA PHE A 26 0.43 11.48 -16.06
C PHE A 26 0.01 12.10 -17.40
N ARG A 27 -0.92 13.06 -17.38
CA ARG A 27 -1.37 13.89 -18.50
C ARG A 27 -1.62 15.33 -18.04
N ASP A 28 -1.68 16.24 -19.01
CA ASP A 28 -2.03 17.66 -18.86
C ASP A 28 -3.55 17.93 -18.92
N PHE A 29 -4.36 16.89 -19.17
CA PHE A 29 -5.82 16.94 -19.09
C PHE A 29 -6.34 15.84 -18.16
N GLN A 30 -7.52 16.07 -17.58
CA GLN A 30 -8.19 15.09 -16.72
C GLN A 30 -8.91 14.04 -17.58
N TRP A 31 -8.41 12.81 -17.59
CA TRP A 31 -9.04 11.71 -18.36
C TRP A 31 -10.09 10.92 -17.57
N ALA A 32 -10.08 11.04 -16.23
CA ALA A 32 -11.05 10.41 -15.34
C ALA A 32 -11.21 11.21 -14.03
N PRO A 33 -12.40 11.23 -13.40
CA PRO A 33 -12.63 11.98 -12.17
C PRO A 33 -11.75 11.52 -11.00
N GLU A 34 -11.34 10.25 -10.98
CA GLU A 34 -10.55 9.62 -9.92
C GLU A 34 -9.08 10.04 -9.92
N CYS A 35 -8.61 10.71 -10.98
CA CYS A 35 -7.21 11.08 -11.13
C CYS A 35 -6.75 12.02 -10.02
N LEU A 36 -5.55 11.77 -9.51
CA LEU A 36 -4.86 12.73 -8.63
C LEU A 36 -4.40 13.93 -9.45
N GLN A 37 -4.36 15.10 -8.83
CA GLN A 37 -3.97 16.37 -9.47
C GLN A 37 -2.77 16.97 -8.75
N ARG A 38 -1.85 17.56 -9.49
CA ARG A 38 -0.80 18.43 -8.94
C ARG A 38 -0.63 19.63 -9.86
N HIS A 39 0.00 20.69 -9.37
CA HIS A 39 0.48 21.76 -10.22
C HIS A 39 1.99 21.65 -10.33
N VAL A 40 2.51 21.79 -11.55
CA VAL A 40 3.93 21.70 -11.86
C VAL A 40 4.39 22.94 -12.63
N GLY A 41 5.70 23.19 -12.62
CA GLY A 41 6.26 24.44 -13.13
C GLY A 41 6.24 25.52 -12.05
N GLY A 42 7.24 26.41 -12.07
CA GLY A 42 7.41 27.45 -11.06
C GLY A 42 6.29 28.48 -11.13
N GLU A 43 6.45 29.48 -11.98
CA GLU A 43 5.51 30.62 -12.08
C GLU A 43 4.21 30.27 -12.80
N THR A 44 4.25 29.35 -13.77
CA THR A 44 3.10 29.01 -14.64
C THR A 44 2.17 27.93 -14.09
N GLN A 45 2.47 27.32 -12.94
CA GLN A 45 1.65 26.33 -12.19
C GLN A 45 0.62 25.58 -13.06
N THR A 46 1.11 24.72 -13.96
CA THR A 46 0.26 23.99 -14.90
C THR A 46 -0.31 22.74 -14.23
N PRO A 47 -1.63 22.48 -14.31
CA PRO A 47 -2.21 21.27 -13.75
C PRO A 47 -1.71 20.03 -14.47
N GLN A 48 -1.39 18.99 -13.70
CA GLN A 48 -1.10 17.64 -14.17
C GLN A 48 -1.95 16.66 -13.41
N TYR A 49 -2.50 15.70 -14.15
CA TYR A 49 -3.31 14.61 -13.62
C TYR A 49 -2.48 13.33 -13.70
N TYR A 50 -2.46 12.53 -12.63
CA TYR A 50 -1.58 11.37 -12.54
C TYR A 50 -2.25 10.16 -11.88
N CYS A 51 -1.77 8.99 -12.28
CA CYS A 51 -2.17 7.71 -11.71
C CYS A 51 -1.06 7.18 -10.79
N TYR A 52 -1.46 6.77 -9.58
CA TYR A 52 -0.55 6.36 -8.54
C TYR A 52 -1.05 5.06 -7.89
N VAL A 53 -0.14 4.11 -7.70
CA VAL A 53 -0.48 2.73 -7.31
C VAL A 53 0.42 2.28 -6.17
N LEU A 54 -0.18 1.69 -5.14
CA LEU A 54 0.49 0.88 -4.15
C LEU A 54 0.54 -0.57 -4.62
N GLU A 55 1.68 -1.23 -4.49
CA GLU A 55 1.83 -2.64 -4.83
C GLU A 55 2.21 -3.46 -3.60
N ALA A 56 1.56 -4.61 -3.45
CA ALA A 56 1.94 -5.59 -2.44
C ALA A 56 2.53 -6.82 -3.11
N VAL A 57 3.72 -7.19 -2.65
CA VAL A 57 4.42 -8.41 -3.04
C VAL A 57 4.57 -9.32 -1.83
N LEU A 58 4.33 -10.61 -2.03
CA LEU A 58 4.54 -11.63 -1.01
C LEU A 58 5.92 -12.25 -1.19
N ILE A 59 6.72 -12.20 -0.14
CA ILE A 59 8.05 -12.80 -0.06
C ILE A 59 7.92 -14.10 0.74
N LEU A 60 8.32 -15.21 0.12
CA LEU A 60 8.34 -16.54 0.72
C LEU A 60 9.78 -16.96 1.06
N ASP A 61 9.91 -17.92 1.98
CA ASP A 61 11.21 -18.39 2.53
C ASP A 61 12.25 -18.82 1.47
N ASN A 62 11.80 -19.14 0.24
CA ASN A 62 12.66 -19.58 -0.87
C ASN A 62 12.93 -18.47 -1.90
N THR A 63 12.98 -17.20 -1.45
CA THR A 63 13.20 -16.00 -2.29
C THR A 63 12.20 -15.81 -3.44
N ILE A 64 11.08 -16.53 -3.42
CA ILE A 64 9.98 -16.34 -4.36
C ILE A 64 9.25 -15.06 -3.96
N THR A 65 9.21 -14.12 -4.88
CA THR A 65 8.42 -12.89 -4.79
C THR A 65 7.21 -13.01 -5.72
N LEU A 66 6.01 -12.92 -5.16
CA LEU A 66 4.76 -12.97 -5.90
C LEU A 66 4.04 -11.63 -5.81
N PRO A 67 3.78 -10.93 -6.93
CA PRO A 67 2.84 -9.81 -6.94
C PRO A 67 1.47 -10.32 -6.50
N VAL A 68 0.93 -9.75 -5.43
CA VAL A 68 -0.37 -10.18 -4.89
C VAL A 68 -1.47 -9.25 -5.33
N MET A 69 -1.22 -7.94 -5.27
CA MET A 69 -2.24 -6.94 -5.60
C MET A 69 -1.67 -5.56 -5.84
N SER A 70 -2.45 -4.76 -6.55
CA SER A 70 -2.27 -3.33 -6.75
C SER A 70 -3.48 -2.58 -6.19
N GLU A 71 -3.23 -1.47 -5.51
CA GLU A 71 -4.27 -0.58 -5.00
C GLU A 71 -4.02 0.83 -5.55
N PHE A 72 -4.97 1.33 -6.34
CA PHE A 72 -4.91 2.70 -6.84
C PHE A 72 -5.14 3.71 -5.71
N ILE A 73 -4.38 4.80 -5.75
CA ILE A 73 -4.63 6.00 -4.95
C ILE A 73 -5.44 6.96 -5.82
N GLU A 74 -6.71 7.08 -5.47
CA GLU A 74 -7.72 7.78 -6.26
C GLU A 74 -8.38 8.87 -5.43
N ASN A 75 -8.86 9.89 -6.13
CA ASN A 75 -9.82 10.84 -5.60
C ASN A 75 -11.20 10.18 -5.59
N ASN A 76 -11.80 10.04 -4.41
CA ASN A 76 -13.16 9.53 -4.28
C ASN A 76 -14.12 10.69 -4.09
N GLU A 77 -15.31 10.62 -4.69
CA GLU A 77 -16.40 11.59 -4.50
C GLU A 77 -16.81 11.75 -3.01
N ASN A 78 -16.57 10.72 -2.20
CA ASN A 78 -16.84 10.75 -0.76
C ASN A 78 -15.85 11.60 0.07
N ASN A 79 -14.85 12.23 -0.56
CA ASN A 79 -14.05 13.25 0.10
C ASN A 79 -14.94 14.49 0.30
N LYS A 80 -15.49 14.66 1.51
CA LYS A 80 -16.34 15.78 1.93
C LYS A 80 -15.69 17.17 1.77
N GLU A 81 -14.40 17.20 1.48
CA GLU A 81 -13.61 18.38 1.16
C GLU A 81 -13.13 18.22 -0.28
N GLU A 82 -13.69 18.98 -1.23
CA GLU A 82 -13.34 18.91 -2.66
C GLU A 82 -11.84 19.11 -2.93
N SER A 83 -11.12 19.75 -1.99
CA SER A 83 -9.68 19.99 -2.07
C SER A 83 -8.81 18.81 -1.60
N LYS A 84 -9.41 17.77 -0.98
CA LYS A 84 -8.64 16.71 -0.33
C LYS A 84 -8.49 15.51 -1.24
N GLN A 85 -7.27 15.35 -1.74
CA GLN A 85 -6.95 14.21 -2.60
C GLN A 85 -6.82 12.89 -1.85
N GLY A 86 -6.88 11.79 -2.61
CA GLY A 86 -6.46 10.48 -2.16
C GLY A 86 -5.04 10.53 -1.58
N CYS A 87 -4.79 9.77 -0.52
CA CYS A 87 -3.46 9.66 0.06
C CYS A 87 -3.05 8.20 0.25
N GLU A 88 -1.74 7.96 0.20
CA GLU A 88 -1.12 6.64 0.31
C GLU A 88 -1.60 5.87 1.54
N ARG A 89 -1.67 6.54 2.69
CA ARG A 89 -2.13 5.93 3.95
C ARG A 89 -3.58 5.43 3.89
N LYS A 90 -4.48 6.12 3.19
CA LYS A 90 -5.86 5.62 2.96
C LYS A 90 -5.82 4.37 2.06
N GLY A 91 -5.00 4.40 1.00
CA GLY A 91 -4.77 3.24 0.15
C GLY A 91 -4.23 2.03 0.91
N PHE A 92 -3.25 2.25 1.79
CA PHE A 92 -2.70 1.21 2.65
C PHE A 92 -3.77 0.55 3.50
N TYR A 93 -4.69 1.30 4.12
CA TYR A 93 -5.75 0.67 4.93
C TYR A 93 -6.68 -0.20 4.09
N ARG A 94 -7.06 0.24 2.88
CA ARG A 94 -7.86 -0.58 1.94
C ARG A 94 -7.11 -1.84 1.54
N MET A 95 -5.82 -1.70 1.19
CA MET A 95 -4.96 -2.82 0.83
C MET A 95 -4.79 -3.80 2.00
N ALA A 96 -4.51 -3.31 3.20
CA ALA A 96 -4.34 -4.13 4.40
C ALA A 96 -5.61 -4.93 4.73
N GLU A 97 -6.79 -4.33 4.56
CA GLU A 97 -8.07 -5.03 4.73
C GLU A 97 -8.23 -6.16 3.68
N LYS A 98 -7.94 -5.87 2.41
CA LYS A 98 -7.98 -6.87 1.32
C LYS A 98 -6.97 -8.00 1.56
N LEU A 99 -5.73 -7.68 1.94
CA LEU A 99 -4.70 -8.67 2.29
C LEU A 99 -5.14 -9.54 3.46
N LYS A 100 -5.73 -8.97 4.52
CA LYS A 100 -6.24 -9.76 5.64
C LYS A 100 -7.39 -10.68 5.24
N LYS A 101 -8.24 -10.27 4.28
CA LYS A 101 -9.30 -11.14 3.73
C LYS A 101 -8.71 -12.31 2.93
N ILE A 102 -7.72 -12.05 2.07
CA ILE A 102 -7.03 -13.07 1.27
C ILE A 102 -6.29 -14.08 2.17
N PHE A 103 -5.57 -13.59 3.18
CA PHE A 103 -4.69 -14.38 4.06
C PHE A 103 -5.27 -14.56 5.47
N ARG A 104 -6.60 -14.71 5.60
CA ARG A 104 -7.33 -14.66 6.88
C ARG A 104 -6.78 -15.54 8.01
N LYS A 105 -6.28 -16.73 7.69
CA LYS A 105 -5.77 -17.72 8.66
C LYS A 105 -4.24 -17.74 8.74
N THR A 106 -3.57 -16.85 8.03
CA THR A 106 -2.13 -16.81 7.92
C THR A 106 -1.60 -15.60 8.67
N LYS A 107 -0.52 -15.79 9.42
CA LYS A 107 0.21 -14.67 10.01
C LYS A 107 1.05 -14.02 8.90
N LEU A 108 0.83 -12.74 8.69
CA LEU A 108 1.61 -11.93 7.75
C LEU A 108 2.41 -10.90 8.54
N SER A 109 3.69 -10.82 8.25
CA SER A 109 4.50 -9.67 8.62
C SER A 109 4.41 -8.64 7.50
N ILE A 110 4.26 -7.36 7.84
CA ILE A 110 4.25 -6.27 6.86
C ILE A 110 5.60 -5.57 6.88
N ILE A 111 6.23 -5.48 5.71
CA ILE A 111 7.42 -4.64 5.48
C ILE A 111 6.97 -3.45 4.64
N ALA A 112 7.16 -2.24 5.14
CA ALA A 112 6.75 -1.00 4.48
C ALA A 112 7.71 0.14 4.84
N ASP A 113 7.64 1.25 4.09
CA ASP A 113 8.45 2.46 4.31
C ASP A 113 8.22 3.12 5.68
N VAL A 114 9.17 3.97 6.11
CA VAL A 114 9.09 4.78 7.33
C VAL A 114 7.84 5.68 7.37
N LEU A 115 7.29 6.09 6.22
CA LEU A 115 6.01 6.81 6.15
C LEU A 115 4.87 6.05 6.87
N TYR A 116 4.92 4.72 6.85
CA TYR A 116 3.95 3.85 7.50
C TYR A 116 4.29 3.54 8.96
N ALA A 117 5.45 3.97 9.46
CA ALA A 117 5.87 3.81 10.86
C ALA A 117 5.17 4.79 11.81
N CYS A 118 3.83 4.89 11.71
CA CYS A 118 3.01 5.76 12.53
C CYS A 118 2.02 4.96 13.41
N GLY A 119 1.64 5.56 14.55
CA GLY A 119 0.77 4.93 15.55
C GLY A 119 -0.50 4.28 14.98
N PRO A 120 -1.27 4.95 14.11
CA PRO A 120 -2.47 4.37 13.52
C PRO A 120 -2.23 3.10 12.69
N VAL A 121 -1.14 3.04 11.93
CA VAL A 121 -0.77 1.86 11.14
C VAL A 121 -0.36 0.72 12.08
N ILE A 122 0.53 0.99 13.04
CA ILE A 122 0.99 0.00 14.01
C ILE A 122 -0.19 -0.57 14.83
N THR A 123 -1.10 0.28 15.29
CA THR A 123 -2.30 -0.13 16.02
C THR A 123 -3.19 -1.02 15.17
N THR A 124 -3.35 -0.70 13.88
CA THR A 124 -4.13 -1.53 12.94
C THR A 124 -3.49 -2.90 12.77
N CYS A 125 -2.17 -2.96 12.55
CA CYS A 125 -1.44 -4.22 12.44
C CYS A 125 -1.54 -5.07 13.72
N ARG A 126 -1.46 -4.45 14.90
CA ARG A 126 -1.63 -5.13 16.20
C ARG A 126 -3.04 -5.65 16.41
N LYS A 127 -4.06 -4.91 15.99
CA LYS A 127 -5.47 -5.31 16.11
C LYS A 127 -5.79 -6.56 15.27
N TYR A 128 -5.18 -6.68 14.09
CA TYR A 128 -5.42 -7.79 13.16
C TYR A 128 -4.32 -8.87 13.20
N GLY A 129 -3.39 -8.78 14.16
CA GLY A 129 -2.26 -9.70 14.36
C GLY A 129 -2.65 -11.02 14.98
#